data_AF-A0A6N3BBM9-F1
#
_entry.id   AF-A0A6N3BBM9-F1
#
_cell.length_a   1.000
_cell.length_b   1.000
_cell.length_c   1.000
_cell.angle_alpha   90.00
_cell.angle_beta   90.00
_cell.angle_gamma   90.00
#
_symmetry.space_group_name_H-M   'P 1'
#
loop_
_entity.id
_entity.type
_entity.pdbx_description
1 polymer ?
#
loop_
_entity_poly.entity_id
_entity_poly.type
_entity_poly.pdbx_seq_one_letter_code
_entity_poly.pdbx_strand_id
1 'polypeptide(L)'
;MRLTGSLEEEVTEKIRRLPGKTGFYYENLVTGERAAYHEDERMMAASVIKLFVMTEAFVRFEEGTLSTDRIIRMKREDCVPSCGALTYLHDGIEVTVLDLVTLMIIFSDNTATNVLIDLLGIEEINRTIRRMGYRDTVLQRKMYDTEKSKRGIQNYITAAETGRLLREMYQGRLVSRQASEKMISILKNQQLCSKIPFYLQALQEEPEIAHKTGEDCGITHDVGIVYAKQPFIVCYCGNDTDTPAYERVMAETSLWLYHRNSEVRV
;
A
#
# COMPACT_ATOMS: atom_id res chain seq x y z
N MET A 1 -29.86 -8.33 -18.13
CA MET A 1 -29.33 -9.68 -17.87
C MET A 1 -28.64 -9.62 -16.52
N ARG A 2 -29.24 -10.18 -15.46
CA ARG A 2 -28.66 -10.13 -14.10
C ARG A 2 -27.49 -11.11 -14.06
N LEU A 3 -26.29 -10.64 -13.73
CA LEU A 3 -25.16 -11.51 -13.40
C LEU A 3 -25.53 -12.23 -12.10
N THR A 4 -25.60 -13.56 -12.14
CA THR A 4 -26.05 -14.43 -11.04
C THR A 4 -24.88 -15.09 -10.30
N GLY A 5 -23.75 -14.37 -10.16
CA GLY A 5 -22.62 -14.79 -9.34
C GLY A 5 -22.51 -13.94 -8.08
N SER A 6 -21.94 -14.50 -7.02
CA SER A 6 -21.51 -13.69 -5.87
C SER A 6 -20.36 -12.75 -6.29
N LEU A 7 -20.19 -11.63 -5.57
CA LEU A 7 -19.07 -10.70 -5.76
C LEU A 7 -17.71 -11.43 -5.83
N GLU A 8 -17.54 -12.40 -4.94
CA GLU A 8 -16.32 -13.20 -4.85
C GLU A 8 -16.11 -14.07 -6.09
N GLU A 9 -17.15 -14.71 -6.62
CA GLU A 9 -17.06 -15.51 -7.85
C GLU A 9 -16.68 -14.65 -9.06
N GLU A 10 -17.31 -13.48 -9.22
CA GLU A 10 -17.03 -12.59 -10.36
C GLU A 10 -15.58 -12.11 -10.38
N VAL A 11 -15.03 -11.74 -9.21
CA VAL A 11 -13.63 -11.30 -9.10
C VAL A 11 -12.67 -12.47 -9.22
N THR A 12 -12.94 -13.58 -8.52
CA THR A 12 -12.11 -14.78 -8.54
C THR A 12 -11.99 -15.33 -9.97
N GLU A 13 -13.07 -15.28 -10.75
CA GLU A 13 -13.03 -15.79 -12.13
C GLU A 13 -12.08 -15.00 -13.04
N LYS A 14 -11.95 -13.69 -12.83
CA LYS A 14 -10.98 -12.85 -13.56
C LYS A 14 -9.55 -13.13 -13.13
N ILE A 15 -9.33 -13.29 -11.82
CA ILE A 15 -7.99 -13.39 -11.23
C ILE A 15 -7.38 -14.81 -11.38
N ARG A 16 -8.19 -15.87 -11.23
CA ARG A 16 -7.72 -17.27 -11.27
C ARG A 16 -7.13 -17.73 -12.61
N ARG A 17 -7.40 -16.97 -13.68
CA ARG A 17 -6.93 -17.26 -15.05
C ARG A 17 -5.51 -16.75 -15.30
N LEU A 18 -4.99 -15.90 -14.41
CA LEU A 18 -3.65 -15.34 -14.52
C LEU A 18 -2.63 -16.35 -13.99
N PRO A 19 -1.42 -16.41 -14.59
CA PRO A 19 -0.34 -17.25 -14.08
C PRO A 19 0.20 -16.71 -12.74
N GLY A 20 0.99 -17.51 -12.05
CA GLY A 20 1.65 -17.11 -10.81
C GLY A 20 0.73 -17.14 -9.60
N LYS A 21 1.10 -16.36 -8.58
CA LYS A 21 0.35 -16.21 -7.33
C LYS A 21 -0.36 -14.87 -7.33
N THR A 22 -1.67 -14.91 -7.10
CA THR A 22 -2.51 -13.73 -6.95
C THR A 22 -3.31 -13.83 -5.67
N GLY A 23 -3.50 -12.69 -5.01
CA GLY A 23 -4.27 -12.53 -3.79
C GLY A 23 -5.16 -11.29 -3.90
N PHE A 24 -6.38 -11.40 -3.40
CA PHE A 24 -7.40 -10.37 -3.45
C PHE A 24 -8.12 -10.26 -2.12
N TYR A 25 -8.36 -9.03 -1.68
CA TYR A 25 -9.16 -8.73 -0.50
C TYR A 25 -10.06 -7.53 -0.78
N TYR A 26 -11.34 -7.65 -0.45
CA TYR A 26 -12.31 -6.57 -0.51
C TYR A 26 -13.15 -6.48 0.77
N GLU A 27 -13.49 -5.25 1.13
CA GLU A 27 -14.51 -4.97 2.14
C GLU A 27 -15.23 -3.65 1.88
N ASN A 28 -16.56 -3.68 1.89
CA ASN A 28 -17.39 -2.48 2.00
C ASN A 28 -17.41 -1.99 3.46
N LEU A 29 -16.99 -0.74 3.68
CA LEU A 29 -16.82 -0.15 5.01
C LEU A 29 -18.13 0.30 5.67
N VAL A 30 -19.25 0.26 4.95
CA VAL A 30 -20.60 0.61 5.43
C VAL A 30 -21.41 -0.66 5.75
N THR A 31 -21.46 -1.61 4.83
CA THR A 31 -22.29 -2.83 4.95
C THR A 31 -21.55 -3.99 5.61
N GLY A 32 -20.22 -3.98 5.59
CA GLY A 32 -19.39 -5.11 6.02
C GLY A 32 -19.36 -6.27 5.02
N GLU A 33 -19.92 -6.12 3.81
CA GLU A 33 -19.78 -7.11 2.73
C GLU A 33 -18.29 -7.33 2.43
N ARG A 34 -17.86 -8.60 2.34
CA ARG A 34 -16.48 -9.00 2.06
C ARG A 34 -16.43 -10.01 0.93
N ALA A 35 -15.33 -10.00 0.21
CA ALA A 35 -14.96 -11.00 -0.77
C ALA A 35 -13.44 -11.16 -0.76
N ALA A 36 -12.96 -12.39 -0.91
CA ALA A 36 -11.54 -12.67 -0.83
C ALA A 36 -11.11 -13.82 -1.73
N TYR A 37 -9.85 -13.82 -2.13
CA TYR A 37 -9.23 -14.92 -2.87
C TYR A 37 -7.75 -14.98 -2.53
N HIS A 38 -7.30 -16.08 -1.92
CA HIS A 38 -5.91 -16.26 -1.47
C HIS A 38 -5.38 -15.05 -0.67
N GLU A 39 -6.25 -14.46 0.15
CA GLU A 39 -5.99 -13.21 0.87
C GLU A 39 -4.90 -13.36 1.94
N ASP A 40 -4.74 -14.58 2.47
CA ASP A 40 -3.72 -14.96 3.45
C ASP A 40 -2.43 -15.51 2.79
N GLU A 41 -2.37 -15.61 1.45
CA GLU A 41 -1.15 -16.03 0.76
C GLU A 41 -0.04 -15.00 0.99
N ARG A 42 1.11 -15.50 1.45
CA ARG A 42 2.28 -14.66 1.72
C ARG A 42 2.93 -14.24 0.41
N MET A 43 2.90 -12.94 0.12
CA MET A 43 3.45 -12.34 -1.09
C MET A 43 4.68 -11.49 -0.77
N MET A 44 5.70 -11.55 -1.63
CA MET A 44 6.78 -10.56 -1.64
C MET A 44 6.17 -9.16 -1.76
N ALA A 45 6.46 -8.30 -0.80
CA ALA A 45 5.68 -7.09 -0.55
C ALA A 45 5.90 -5.94 -1.55
N ALA A 46 7.01 -5.97 -2.28
CA ALA A 46 7.51 -4.80 -3.00
C ALA A 46 7.39 -3.52 -2.14
N SER A 47 6.85 -2.43 -2.70
CA SER A 47 6.70 -1.15 -1.99
C SER A 47 5.49 -1.05 -1.06
N VAL A 48 4.60 -2.05 -1.00
CA VAL A 48 3.44 -2.02 -0.10
C VAL A 48 3.89 -2.12 1.37
N ILE A 49 5.06 -2.72 1.64
CA ILE A 49 5.68 -2.76 2.99
C ILE A 49 5.86 -1.36 3.61
N LYS A 50 5.95 -0.31 2.78
CA LYS A 50 6.11 1.09 3.21
C LYS A 50 4.95 1.61 4.04
N LEU A 51 3.75 1.01 3.91
CA LEU A 51 2.62 1.30 4.80
C LEU A 51 2.95 1.01 6.27
N PHE A 52 3.68 -0.08 6.52
CA PHE A 52 4.07 -0.48 7.88
C PHE A 52 5.25 0.35 8.39
N VAL A 53 6.16 0.78 7.51
CA VAL A 53 7.20 1.75 7.84
C VAL A 53 6.58 3.10 8.24
N MET A 54 5.60 3.58 7.47
CA MET A 54 4.83 4.79 7.81
C MET A 54 4.12 4.63 9.17
N THR A 55 3.50 3.47 9.41
CA THR A 55 2.79 3.21 10.68
C THR A 55 3.73 3.36 11.88
N GLU A 56 4.93 2.77 11.84
CA GLU A 56 5.93 2.93 12.90
C GLU A 56 6.40 4.39 13.07
N ALA A 57 6.59 5.14 11.97
CA ALA A 57 6.93 6.56 12.06
C ALA A 57 5.84 7.35 12.81
N PHE A 58 4.57 7.10 12.50
CA PHE A 58 3.43 7.75 13.16
C PHE A 58 3.27 7.31 14.63
N VAL A 59 3.58 6.07 14.97
CA VAL A 59 3.67 5.64 16.38
C VAL A 59 4.67 6.50 17.13
N ARG A 60 5.88 6.72 16.59
CA ARG A 60 6.90 7.56 17.24
C ARG A 60 6.56 9.04 17.29
N PHE A 61 5.83 9.54 16.29
CA PHE A 61 5.32 10.91 16.32
C PHE A 61 4.32 11.08 17.47
N GLU A 62 3.39 10.15 17.62
CA GLU A 62 2.39 10.16 18.70
C GLU A 62 3.03 10.01 20.09
N GLU A 63 4.03 9.14 20.22
CA GLU A 63 4.79 8.95 21.47
C GLU A 63 5.76 10.12 21.78
N GLY A 64 5.95 11.06 20.84
CA GLY A 64 6.90 12.17 20.97
C GLY A 64 8.37 11.74 20.93
N THR A 65 8.66 10.50 20.55
CA THR A 65 10.03 9.94 20.46
C THR A 65 10.72 10.28 19.14
N LEU A 66 9.96 10.77 18.16
CA LEU A 66 10.46 11.31 16.90
C LEU A 66 9.67 12.58 16.55
N SER A 67 10.37 13.67 16.22
CA SER A 67 9.72 14.88 15.70
C SER A 67 9.48 14.76 14.19
N THR A 68 8.30 15.18 13.73
CA THR A 68 7.98 15.31 12.29
C THR A 68 8.93 16.26 11.59
N ASP A 69 9.35 17.32 12.28
CA ASP A 69 10.11 18.45 11.74
C ASP A 69 11.61 18.26 11.91
N ARG A 70 12.04 17.11 12.44
CA ARG A 70 13.46 16.77 12.50
C ARG A 70 14.04 16.82 11.10
N ILE A 71 15.05 17.66 10.92
CA ILE A 71 15.74 17.83 9.64
C ILE A 71 16.72 16.66 9.44
N ILE A 72 16.65 16.08 8.25
CA ILE A 72 17.60 15.09 7.73
C ILE A 72 18.28 15.70 6.52
N ARG A 73 19.61 15.81 6.59
CA ARG A 73 20.43 16.22 5.47
C ARG A 73 20.78 14.99 4.65
N MET A 74 20.26 14.92 3.42
CA MET A 74 20.47 13.80 2.51
C MET A 74 21.90 13.80 1.96
N LYS A 75 22.53 12.63 1.91
CA LYS A 75 23.81 12.43 1.24
C LYS A 75 23.63 11.64 -0.05
N ARG A 76 24.51 11.87 -1.02
CA ARG A 76 24.55 11.04 -2.25
C ARG A 76 24.68 9.54 -1.97
N GLU A 77 25.40 9.15 -0.92
CA GLU A 77 25.59 7.76 -0.52
C GLU A 77 24.30 7.07 -0.05
N ASP A 78 23.30 7.84 0.39
CA ASP A 78 22.00 7.30 0.83
C ASP A 78 21.08 6.95 -0.36
N CYS A 79 21.38 7.49 -1.55
CA CYS A 79 20.49 7.44 -2.70
C CYS A 79 20.48 6.06 -3.36
N VAL A 80 19.28 5.52 -3.57
CA VAL A 80 19.06 4.25 -4.27
C VAL A 80 18.11 4.44 -5.47
N PRO A 81 18.27 3.65 -6.56
CA PRO A 81 17.34 3.65 -7.68
C PRO A 81 16.03 2.91 -7.31
N SER A 82 15.05 2.78 -8.21
CA SER A 82 14.78 3.62 -9.39
C SER A 82 13.68 4.65 -9.13
N CYS A 83 12.91 4.49 -8.06
CA CYS A 83 11.70 5.27 -7.78
C CYS A 83 11.95 6.31 -6.68
N GLY A 84 11.39 7.50 -6.86
CA GLY A 84 11.53 8.62 -5.92
C GLY A 84 12.09 9.89 -6.54
N ALA A 85 11.94 11.00 -5.82
CA ALA A 85 12.45 12.30 -6.23
C ALA A 85 13.86 12.55 -5.66
N LEU A 86 14.15 12.07 -4.44
CA LEU A 86 15.34 12.47 -3.68
C LEU A 86 16.65 12.16 -4.40
N THR A 87 16.72 11.02 -5.09
CA THR A 87 17.89 10.62 -5.88
C THR A 87 18.26 11.63 -6.97
N TYR A 88 17.30 12.43 -7.45
CA TYR A 88 17.48 13.41 -8.52
C TYR A 88 17.65 14.86 -8.02
N LEU A 89 17.46 15.10 -6.72
CA LEU A 89 17.66 16.44 -6.16
C LEU A 89 19.15 16.73 -5.92
N HIS A 90 19.47 17.97 -5.55
CA HIS A 90 20.84 18.39 -5.29
C HIS A 90 21.40 17.74 -4.03
N ASP A 91 22.73 17.57 -3.98
CA ASP A 91 23.40 16.97 -2.83
C ASP A 91 23.30 17.85 -1.58
N GLY A 92 23.16 17.25 -0.42
CA GLY A 92 23.01 17.96 0.85
C GLY A 92 21.66 18.63 1.04
N ILE A 93 20.64 18.29 0.25
CA ILE A 93 19.28 18.78 0.47
C ILE A 93 18.80 18.39 1.87
N GLU A 94 18.14 19.34 2.52
CA GLU A 94 17.56 19.16 3.85
C GLU A 94 16.05 18.95 3.72
N VAL A 95 15.56 17.86 4.30
CA VAL A 95 14.15 17.48 4.31
C VAL A 95 13.74 17.08 5.71
N THR A 96 12.47 17.24 6.06
CA THR A 96 11.95 16.79 7.36
C THR A 96 11.68 15.28 7.34
N VAL A 97 11.53 14.66 8.51
CA VAL A 97 11.11 13.25 8.59
C VAL A 97 9.71 13.08 7.97
N LEU A 98 8.81 14.06 8.14
CA LEU A 98 7.50 14.01 7.51
C LEU A 98 7.58 14.10 5.98
N ASP A 99 8.52 14.86 5.42
CA ASP A 99 8.78 14.87 3.98
C ASP A 99 9.23 13.50 3.49
N LEU A 100 10.12 12.82 4.22
CA LEU A 100 10.55 11.46 3.89
C LEU A 100 9.37 10.48 3.90
N VAL A 101 8.51 10.53 4.93
CA VAL A 101 7.30 9.69 4.98
C VAL A 101 6.38 9.99 3.80
N THR A 102 6.23 11.27 3.46
CA THR A 102 5.36 11.70 2.36
C THR A 102 5.89 11.19 1.02
N LEU A 103 7.16 11.44 0.70
CA LEU A 103 7.82 10.98 -0.55
C LEU A 103 7.85 9.45 -0.66
N MET A 104 8.08 8.75 0.46
CA MET A 104 8.00 7.29 0.53
C MET A 104 6.64 6.75 0.09
N ILE A 105 5.56 7.48 0.41
CA ILE A 105 4.21 7.06 0.02
C ILE A 105 3.87 7.56 -1.37
N ILE A 106 3.93 8.87 -1.63
CA ILE A 106 3.34 9.47 -2.84
C ILE A 106 4.12 9.19 -4.13
N PHE A 107 5.43 8.96 -4.02
CA PHE A 107 6.31 8.62 -5.14
C PHE A 107 6.99 7.27 -4.96
N SER A 108 6.60 6.50 -3.93
CA SER A 108 7.27 5.25 -3.61
C SER A 108 8.80 5.41 -3.45
N ASP A 109 9.27 6.55 -2.93
CA ASP A 109 10.70 6.90 -2.92
C ASP A 109 11.54 5.90 -2.11
N ASN A 110 12.44 5.18 -2.76
CA ASN A 110 13.24 4.13 -2.11
C ASN A 110 14.35 4.69 -1.23
N THR A 111 14.88 5.87 -1.57
CA THR A 111 15.87 6.59 -0.77
C THR A 111 15.23 7.03 0.54
N ALA A 112 14.06 7.67 0.47
CA ALA A 112 13.29 8.05 1.65
C ALA A 112 12.95 6.83 2.52
N THR A 113 12.54 5.73 1.88
CA THR A 113 12.25 4.47 2.56
C THR A 113 13.46 3.96 3.35
N ASN A 114 14.64 3.90 2.72
CA ASN A 114 15.83 3.35 3.37
C ASN A 114 16.31 4.23 4.53
N VAL A 115 16.28 5.55 4.38
CA VAL A 115 16.59 6.49 5.47
C VAL A 115 15.61 6.33 6.65
N LEU A 116 14.32 6.18 6.36
CA LEU A 116 13.32 5.88 7.40
C LEU A 116 13.58 4.53 8.07
N ILE A 117 13.93 3.49 7.32
CA ILE A 117 14.28 2.18 7.88
C ILE A 117 15.51 2.29 8.80
N ASP A 118 16.51 3.09 8.45
CA ASP A 118 17.69 3.32 9.30
C ASP A 118 17.34 4.09 10.58
N LEU A 119 16.48 5.10 10.45
CA LEU A 119 16.05 5.93 11.56
C LEU A 119 15.16 5.16 12.56
N LEU A 120 14.28 4.31 12.04
CA LEU A 120 13.30 3.57 12.84
C LEU A 120 13.87 2.24 13.33
N GLY A 121 14.68 1.57 12.53
CA GLY A 121 15.18 0.22 12.80
C GLY A 121 14.18 -0.87 12.39
N ILE A 122 14.69 -1.90 11.71
CA ILE A 122 13.88 -3.02 11.21
C ILE A 122 13.19 -3.77 12.35
N GLU A 123 13.86 -3.95 13.48
CA GLU A 123 13.36 -4.68 14.64
C GLU A 123 12.14 -3.98 15.26
N GLU A 124 12.17 -2.64 15.35
CA GLU A 124 11.08 -1.83 15.89
C GLU A 124 9.88 -1.80 14.94
N ILE A 125 10.12 -1.61 13.63
CA ILE A 125 9.07 -1.71 12.61
C ILE A 125 8.36 -3.08 12.72
N ASN A 126 9.12 -4.18 12.82
CA ASN A 126 8.54 -5.51 13.00
C ASN A 126 7.89 -5.72 14.36
N ARG A 127 8.34 -5.04 15.42
CA ARG A 127 7.67 -5.07 16.73
C ARG A 127 6.29 -4.43 16.63
N THR A 128 6.17 -3.30 15.94
CA THR A 128 4.90 -2.64 15.67
C THR A 128 3.99 -3.50 14.81
N ILE A 129 4.50 -4.12 13.73
CA ILE A 129 3.77 -5.10 12.91
C ILE A 129 3.19 -6.23 13.79
N ARG A 130 4.00 -6.83 14.66
CA ARG A 130 3.54 -7.90 15.56
C ARG A 130 2.54 -7.44 16.62
N ARG A 131 2.69 -6.21 17.15
CA ARG A 131 1.75 -5.62 18.12
C ARG A 131 0.36 -5.41 17.51
N MET A 132 0.28 -5.16 16.21
CA MET A 132 -0.99 -5.11 15.45
C MET A 132 -1.61 -6.51 15.20
N GLY A 133 -0.94 -7.58 15.64
CA GLY A 133 -1.41 -8.96 15.49
C GLY A 133 -1.10 -9.58 14.12
N TYR A 134 -0.25 -8.94 13.32
CA TYR A 134 0.17 -9.45 12.02
C TYR A 134 1.31 -10.46 12.17
N ARG A 135 1.17 -11.61 11.51
CA ARG A 135 2.05 -12.77 11.61
C ARG A 135 2.89 -12.98 10.36
N ASP A 136 2.33 -12.66 9.20
CA ASP A 136 2.93 -12.98 7.90
C ASP A 136 3.62 -11.77 7.28
N THR A 137 3.15 -10.56 7.59
CA THR A 137 3.80 -9.31 7.22
C THR A 137 5.13 -9.16 7.97
N VAL A 138 6.20 -8.87 7.23
CA VAL A 138 7.54 -8.69 7.82
C VAL A 138 8.44 -7.87 6.89
N LEU A 139 9.19 -6.92 7.48
CA LEU A 139 10.28 -6.22 6.83
C LEU A 139 11.61 -6.89 7.23
N GLN A 140 12.36 -7.45 6.28
CA GLN A 140 13.61 -8.17 6.57
C GLN A 140 14.85 -7.51 5.92
N ARG A 141 14.62 -6.67 4.92
CA ARG A 141 15.68 -5.97 4.18
C ARG A 141 15.25 -4.58 3.72
N LYS A 142 16.25 -3.73 3.49
CA LYS A 142 16.09 -2.44 2.82
C LYS A 142 15.72 -2.62 1.36
N MET A 143 15.25 -1.53 0.76
CA MET A 143 15.05 -1.45 -0.69
C MET A 143 16.41 -1.59 -1.38
N TYR A 144 16.48 -2.39 -2.44
CA TYR A 144 17.70 -2.69 -3.20
C TYR A 144 18.86 -3.35 -2.42
N ASP A 145 18.59 -3.96 -1.26
CA ASP A 145 19.56 -4.85 -0.60
C ASP A 145 19.66 -6.19 -1.37
N THR A 146 20.48 -6.17 -2.43
CA THR A 146 20.66 -7.31 -3.35
C THR A 146 21.35 -8.50 -2.68
N GLU A 147 22.22 -8.27 -1.71
CA GLU A 147 22.94 -9.34 -1.01
C GLU A 147 22.00 -10.16 -0.12
N LYS A 148 21.09 -9.50 0.63
CA LYS A 148 20.03 -10.23 1.34
C LYS A 148 19.03 -10.88 0.38
N SER A 149 18.66 -10.19 -0.70
CA SER A 149 17.73 -10.72 -1.71
C SER A 149 18.24 -12.03 -2.35
N LYS A 150 19.52 -12.08 -2.76
CA LYS A 150 20.17 -13.29 -3.32
C LYS A 150 20.19 -14.47 -2.33
N ARG A 151 20.16 -14.19 -1.02
CA ARG A 151 20.08 -15.20 0.04
C ARG A 151 18.63 -15.63 0.35
N GLY A 152 17.65 -15.17 -0.43
CA GLY A 152 16.23 -15.48 -0.24
C GLY A 152 15.55 -14.68 0.86
N ILE A 153 16.20 -13.65 1.41
CA ILE A 153 15.60 -12.79 2.44
C ILE A 153 14.78 -11.72 1.73
N GLN A 154 13.46 -11.75 1.89
CA GLN A 154 12.53 -10.80 1.28
C GLN A 154 11.61 -10.16 2.32
N ASN A 155 10.96 -9.08 1.91
CA ASN A 155 9.88 -8.45 2.69
C ASN A 155 8.56 -9.07 2.25
N TYR A 156 7.64 -9.28 3.16
CA TYR A 156 6.38 -9.96 2.87
C TYR A 156 5.17 -9.24 3.47
N ILE A 157 4.01 -9.47 2.85
CA ILE A 157 2.67 -9.05 3.28
C ILE A 157 1.66 -10.14 2.91
N THR A 158 0.42 -9.99 3.40
CA THR A 158 -0.76 -10.63 2.82
C THR A 158 -1.79 -9.57 2.46
N ALA A 159 -2.73 -9.88 1.55
CA ALA A 159 -3.81 -8.96 1.20
C ALA A 159 -4.74 -8.74 2.42
N ALA A 160 -4.98 -9.78 3.22
CA ALA A 160 -5.80 -9.72 4.42
C ALA A 160 -5.22 -8.81 5.52
N GLU A 161 -3.91 -8.93 5.82
CA GLU A 161 -3.25 -8.07 6.82
C GLU A 161 -3.19 -6.62 6.36
N THR A 162 -2.90 -6.40 5.09
CA THR A 162 -2.88 -5.06 4.50
C THR A 162 -4.28 -4.42 4.49
N GLY A 163 -5.32 -5.18 4.15
CA GLY A 163 -6.71 -4.73 4.24
C GLY A 163 -7.13 -4.41 5.66
N ARG A 164 -6.71 -5.21 6.66
CA ARG A 164 -6.94 -4.90 8.09
C ARG A 164 -6.25 -3.60 8.51
N LEU A 165 -5.02 -3.36 8.09
CA LEU A 165 -4.29 -2.11 8.36
C LEU A 165 -5.07 -0.90 7.83
N LEU A 166 -5.54 -0.99 6.59
CA LEU A 166 -6.34 0.07 5.95
C LEU A 166 -7.68 0.29 6.66
N ARG A 167 -8.33 -0.77 7.16
CA ARG A 167 -9.57 -0.64 7.96
C ARG A 167 -9.33 0.11 9.25
N GLU A 168 -8.31 -0.27 10.02
CA GLU A 168 -8.00 0.40 11.28
C GLU A 168 -7.60 1.86 11.05
N MET A 169 -6.93 2.15 9.93
CA MET A 169 -6.62 3.52 9.51
C MET A 169 -7.91 4.29 9.17
N TYR A 170 -8.81 3.72 8.37
CA TYR A 170 -10.10 4.34 8.03
C TYR A 170 -10.95 4.66 9.26
N GLN A 171 -10.95 3.75 10.25
CA GLN A 171 -11.72 3.91 11.49
C GLN A 171 -11.06 4.85 12.50
N GLY A 172 -9.86 5.39 12.22
CA GLY A 172 -9.15 6.28 13.12
C GLY A 172 -8.52 5.58 14.33
N ARG A 173 -8.27 4.26 14.23
CA ARG A 173 -7.83 3.41 15.35
C ARG A 173 -6.43 2.82 15.17
N LEU A 174 -5.77 3.07 14.03
CA LEU A 174 -4.48 2.45 13.73
C LEU A 174 -3.36 2.90 14.69
N VAL A 175 -3.26 4.20 14.95
CA VAL A 175 -2.32 4.79 15.94
C VAL A 175 -3.09 5.72 16.86
N SER A 176 -3.62 6.79 16.27
CA SER A 176 -4.58 7.71 16.85
C SER A 176 -5.51 8.20 15.75
N ARG A 177 -6.61 8.87 16.10
CA ARG A 177 -7.52 9.45 15.09
C ARG A 177 -6.78 10.43 14.18
N GLN A 178 -6.02 11.35 14.77
CA GLN A 178 -5.29 12.39 14.03
C GLN A 178 -4.18 11.80 13.15
N ALA A 179 -3.42 10.83 13.69
CA ALA A 179 -2.40 10.12 12.93
C ALA A 179 -3.01 9.38 11.73
N SER A 180 -4.15 8.71 11.93
CA SER A 180 -4.84 7.97 10.87
C SER A 180 -5.37 8.90 9.77
N GLU A 181 -5.99 10.02 10.14
CA GLU A 181 -6.44 11.06 9.21
C GLU A 181 -5.26 11.63 8.39
N LYS A 182 -4.10 11.85 9.03
CA LYS A 182 -2.89 12.33 8.35
C LYS A 182 -2.30 11.27 7.41
N MET A 183 -2.22 10.01 7.82
CA MET A 183 -1.76 8.89 6.97
C MET A 183 -2.65 8.73 5.73
N ILE A 184 -3.99 8.79 5.90
CA ILE A 184 -4.94 8.76 4.78
C ILE A 184 -4.72 9.96 3.87
N SER A 185 -4.56 11.17 4.42
CA SER A 185 -4.28 12.37 3.62
C SER A 185 -3.02 12.21 2.76
N ILE A 186 -1.95 11.61 3.28
CA ILE A 186 -0.75 11.32 2.49
C ILE A 186 -1.05 10.27 1.40
N LEU A 187 -1.75 9.19 1.73
CA LEU A 187 -2.12 8.15 0.77
C LEU A 187 -3.02 8.66 -0.38
N LYS A 188 -3.88 9.64 -0.11
CA LYS A 188 -4.71 10.32 -1.12
C LYS A 188 -3.90 11.13 -2.13
N ASN A 189 -2.66 11.49 -1.79
CA ASN A 189 -1.75 12.22 -2.67
C ASN A 189 -0.84 11.28 -3.50
N GLN A 190 -1.14 9.98 -3.57
CA GLN A 190 -0.39 9.03 -4.40
C GLN A 190 -0.33 9.49 -5.86
N GLN A 191 0.85 9.42 -6.48
CA GLN A 191 1.06 9.88 -7.86
C GLN A 191 1.15 8.71 -8.86
N LEU A 192 1.31 7.47 -8.38
CA LEU A 192 1.36 6.27 -9.21
C LEU A 192 -0.04 5.72 -9.49
N CYS A 193 -0.75 6.32 -10.45
CA CYS A 193 -2.18 6.10 -10.68
C CYS A 193 -2.53 5.09 -11.80
N SER A 194 -1.60 4.22 -12.21
CA SER A 194 -1.79 3.33 -13.37
C SER A 194 -2.61 2.05 -13.11
N LYS A 195 -3.12 1.83 -11.88
CA LYS A 195 -3.78 0.59 -11.45
C LYS A 195 -5.19 0.85 -10.90
N ILE A 196 -5.41 0.85 -9.58
CA ILE A 196 -6.75 1.13 -8.99
C ILE A 196 -7.32 2.45 -9.56
N PRO A 197 -6.55 3.57 -9.61
CA PRO A 197 -7.10 4.83 -10.08
C PRO A 197 -7.29 4.93 -11.59
N PHE A 198 -6.74 4.00 -12.39
CA PHE A 198 -6.53 4.21 -13.84
C PHE A 198 -7.79 4.65 -14.58
N TYR A 199 -8.91 3.95 -14.36
CA TYR A 199 -10.20 4.33 -14.93
C TYR A 199 -11.01 5.27 -14.03
N LEU A 200 -10.78 5.25 -12.72
CA LEU A 200 -11.52 6.07 -11.75
C LEU A 200 -11.20 7.56 -11.92
N GLN A 201 -9.95 7.91 -12.21
CA GLN A 201 -9.50 9.29 -12.49
C GLN A 201 -10.10 9.89 -13.79
N ALA A 202 -10.69 9.04 -14.64
CA ALA A 202 -11.35 9.47 -15.88
C ALA A 202 -12.86 9.68 -15.71
N LEU A 203 -13.41 9.42 -14.53
CA LEU A 203 -14.82 9.67 -14.24
C LEU A 203 -15.09 11.17 -14.13
N GLN A 204 -16.32 11.58 -14.45
CA GLN A 204 -16.73 12.99 -14.34
C GLN A 204 -16.60 13.51 -12.91
N GLU A 205 -16.92 12.67 -11.93
CA GLU A 205 -16.66 12.90 -10.51
C GLU A 205 -15.59 11.90 -10.09
N GLU A 206 -14.33 12.35 -10.10
CA GLU A 206 -13.19 11.56 -9.65
C GLU A 206 -13.31 11.30 -8.14
N PRO A 207 -13.37 10.03 -7.69
CA PRO A 207 -13.39 9.73 -6.28
C PRO A 207 -12.01 9.93 -5.67
N GLU A 208 -11.97 10.32 -4.40
CA GLU A 208 -10.71 10.26 -3.65
C GLU A 208 -10.28 8.79 -3.49
N ILE A 209 -8.98 8.53 -3.64
CA ILE A 209 -8.41 7.18 -3.53
C ILE A 209 -7.16 7.26 -2.64
N ALA A 210 -7.21 6.63 -1.46
CA ALA A 210 -6.06 6.52 -0.58
C ALA A 210 -5.37 5.17 -0.83
N HIS A 211 -4.27 5.15 -1.58
CA HIS A 211 -3.66 3.88 -2.01
C HIS A 211 -2.13 3.87 -2.04
N LYS A 212 -1.58 2.65 -2.08
CA LYS A 212 -0.15 2.38 -2.22
C LYS A 212 0.09 1.25 -3.21
N THR A 213 0.87 1.55 -4.23
CA THR A 213 1.31 0.56 -5.20
C THR A 213 2.57 -0.20 -4.74
N GLY A 214 2.85 -1.34 -5.37
CA GLY A 214 4.14 -2.00 -5.30
C GLY A 214 4.45 -2.74 -6.60
N GLU A 215 5.69 -2.61 -7.06
CA GLU A 215 6.16 -3.18 -8.32
C GLU A 215 7.57 -3.76 -8.15
N ASP A 216 7.81 -4.90 -8.81
CA ASP A 216 9.13 -5.46 -9.08
C ASP A 216 9.01 -6.40 -10.30
N CYS A 217 10.10 -7.04 -10.73
CA CYS A 217 10.06 -8.02 -11.80
C CYS A 217 9.09 -9.17 -11.48
N GLY A 218 8.02 -9.33 -12.29
CA GLY A 218 6.97 -10.34 -12.06
C GLY A 218 6.05 -10.04 -10.87
N ILE A 219 6.19 -8.88 -10.22
CA ILE A 219 5.43 -8.49 -9.04
C ILE A 219 4.64 -7.22 -9.35
N THR A 220 3.33 -7.24 -9.09
CA THR A 220 2.52 -6.02 -9.16
C THR A 220 1.40 -6.07 -8.12
N HIS A 221 1.31 -4.99 -7.34
CA HIS A 221 0.36 -4.78 -6.27
C HIS A 221 -0.26 -3.39 -6.38
N ASP A 222 -1.50 -3.28 -5.90
CA ASP A 222 -2.09 -2.01 -5.51
C ASP A 222 -3.12 -2.25 -4.41
N VAL A 223 -3.07 -1.45 -3.35
CA VAL A 223 -3.91 -1.61 -2.17
C VAL A 223 -4.40 -0.25 -1.71
N GLY A 224 -5.67 -0.13 -1.34
CA GLY A 224 -6.19 1.17 -0.90
C GLY A 224 -7.64 1.18 -0.47
N ILE A 225 -8.08 2.39 -0.12
CA ILE A 225 -9.46 2.75 0.18
C ILE A 225 -9.97 3.62 -0.97
N VAL A 226 -11.07 3.21 -1.59
CA VAL A 226 -11.77 3.98 -2.62
C VAL A 226 -13.00 4.62 -2.00
N TYR A 227 -13.09 5.95 -2.06
CA TYR A 227 -14.16 6.73 -1.44
C TYR A 227 -15.36 6.87 -2.39
N ALA A 228 -16.04 5.76 -2.67
CA ALA A 228 -17.38 5.75 -3.28
C ALA A 228 -18.45 6.24 -2.28
N LYS A 229 -19.73 6.29 -2.69
CA LYS A 229 -20.84 6.60 -1.76
C LYS A 229 -20.84 5.69 -0.53
N GLN A 230 -20.54 4.41 -0.74
CA GLN A 230 -20.13 3.49 0.30
C GLN A 230 -18.63 3.20 0.13
N PRO A 231 -17.75 3.80 0.95
CA PRO A 231 -16.32 3.56 0.84
C PRO A 231 -15.98 2.08 0.98
N PHE A 232 -14.95 1.62 0.27
CA PHE A 232 -14.51 0.23 0.35
C PHE A 232 -12.99 0.12 0.32
N ILE A 233 -12.49 -0.94 0.93
CA ILE A 233 -11.09 -1.37 0.84
C ILE A 233 -10.98 -2.37 -0.30
N VAL A 234 -9.90 -2.26 -1.07
CA VAL A 234 -9.51 -3.28 -2.03
C VAL A 234 -8.00 -3.47 -2.01
N CYS A 235 -7.54 -4.71 -2.02
CA CYS A 235 -6.13 -5.06 -2.08
C CYS A 235 -5.92 -6.10 -3.17
N TYR A 236 -5.07 -5.79 -4.13
CA TYR A 236 -4.61 -6.71 -5.16
C TYR A 236 -3.14 -6.98 -4.94
N CYS A 237 -2.78 -8.25 -4.78
CA CYS A 237 -1.39 -8.69 -4.66
C CYS A 237 -1.05 -9.73 -5.73
N GLY A 238 0.10 -9.61 -6.39
CA GLY A 238 0.55 -10.50 -7.46
C GLY A 238 2.05 -10.77 -7.42
N ASN A 239 2.46 -12.03 -7.45
CA ASN A 239 3.85 -12.48 -7.56
C ASN A 239 3.98 -13.53 -8.67
N ASP A 240 5.08 -13.47 -9.41
CA ASP A 240 5.38 -14.35 -10.55
C ASP A 240 4.23 -14.42 -11.58
N THR A 241 3.52 -13.30 -11.75
CA THR A 241 2.31 -13.20 -12.58
C THR A 241 2.55 -12.40 -13.87
N ASP A 242 1.57 -12.43 -14.77
CA ASP A 242 1.53 -11.55 -15.94
C ASP A 242 1.14 -10.15 -15.48
N THR A 243 2.15 -9.29 -15.25
CA THR A 243 1.92 -8.00 -14.60
C THR A 243 1.02 -7.06 -15.41
N PRO A 244 1.17 -6.89 -16.74
CA PRO A 244 0.25 -6.03 -17.50
C PRO A 244 -1.18 -6.58 -17.51
N ALA A 245 -1.36 -7.90 -17.61
CA ALA A 245 -2.69 -8.49 -17.57
C ALA A 245 -3.35 -8.30 -16.20
N TYR A 246 -2.58 -8.48 -15.11
CA TYR A 246 -3.13 -8.32 -13.77
C TYR A 246 -3.47 -6.86 -13.45
N GLU A 247 -2.63 -5.89 -13.83
CA GLU A 247 -2.91 -4.47 -13.65
C GLU A 247 -4.20 -4.04 -14.38
N ARG A 248 -4.46 -4.59 -15.56
CA ARG A 248 -5.73 -4.39 -16.26
C ARG A 248 -6.92 -4.92 -15.46
N VAL A 249 -6.79 -6.13 -14.89
CA VAL A 249 -7.82 -6.68 -14.01
C VAL A 249 -8.04 -5.80 -12.77
N MET A 250 -6.98 -5.25 -12.16
CA MET A 250 -7.09 -4.32 -11.03
C MET A 250 -7.89 -3.07 -11.42
N ALA A 251 -7.56 -2.44 -12.55
CA ALA A 251 -8.23 -1.24 -13.03
C ALA A 251 -9.72 -1.50 -13.35
N GLU A 252 -10.02 -2.53 -14.14
CA GLU A 252 -11.39 -2.88 -14.54
C GLU A 252 -12.25 -3.31 -13.33
N THR A 253 -11.68 -4.10 -12.42
CA THR A 253 -12.40 -4.57 -11.24
C THR A 253 -12.65 -3.42 -10.26
N SER A 254 -11.70 -2.51 -10.09
CA SER A 254 -11.87 -1.33 -9.22
C SER A 254 -12.96 -0.38 -9.73
N LEU A 255 -13.04 -0.17 -11.06
CA LEU A 255 -14.12 0.59 -11.67
C LEU A 255 -15.48 -0.08 -11.43
N TRP A 256 -15.56 -1.39 -11.64
CA TRP A 256 -16.80 -2.14 -11.41
C TRP A 256 -17.24 -2.10 -9.93
N LEU A 257 -16.30 -2.28 -8.99
CA LEU A 257 -16.55 -2.14 -7.55
C LEU A 257 -17.04 -0.74 -7.20
N TYR A 258 -16.45 0.31 -7.80
CA TYR A 258 -16.88 1.69 -7.58
C TYR A 258 -18.34 1.93 -7.96
N HIS A 259 -18.76 1.47 -9.15
CA HIS A 259 -20.16 1.55 -9.57
C HIS A 259 -21.08 0.77 -8.64
N ARG A 260 -20.72 -0.49 -8.32
CA ARG A 260 -21.48 -1.32 -7.37
C ARG A 260 -21.70 -0.59 -6.04
N ASN A 261 -20.65 0.02 -5.47
CA ASN A 261 -20.71 0.74 -4.20
C ASN A 261 -21.32 2.16 -4.28
N SER A 262 -21.62 2.65 -5.49
CA SER A 262 -22.23 3.97 -5.73
C SER A 262 -23.70 3.90 -6.19
N GLU A 263 -24.16 2.73 -6.62
CA GLU A 263 -25.50 2.48 -7.15
C GLU A 263 -26.48 1.87 -6.13
N VAL A 264 -26.01 1.40 -4.97
CA VAL A 264 -26.89 0.86 -3.92
C VAL A 264 -27.78 1.98 -3.38
N ARG A 265 -29.05 1.97 -3.79
CA ARG A 265 -30.12 2.79 -3.21
C ARG A 265 -30.35 2.30 -1.77
N VAL A 266 -30.20 3.22 -0.82
CA VAL A 266 -30.72 3.08 0.55
C VAL A 266 -32.25 3.05 0.49
#